data_AF-A0A9P9AB66-F1
#
_entry.id   AF-A0A9P9AB66-F1
#
_cell.length_a   1.000
_cell.length_b   1.000
_cell.length_c   1.000
_cell.angle_alpha   90.00
_cell.angle_beta   90.00
_cell.angle_gamma   90.00
#
_symmetry.space_group_name_H-M   'P 1'
#
loop_
_entity.id
_entity.type
_entity.pdbx_description
1 polymer ?
#
loop_
_entity_poly.entity_id
_entity_poly.type
_entity_poly.pdbx_seq_one_letter_code
_entity_poly.pdbx_strand_id
1 'polypeptide(L)'
;MTQPACPDEFVEQDRRALHSKGRILEVRDDFCIIPFGLKEYPAYFQNDTSRWNSKKIGDRSRTQLVFDHPPRAGHPPAEQARQATLRVERRLKSHEYDETQLLLCSVLKPPKIAGPFIHIPHKGTIVVAKVFDPLFYTPVNDFTDERVDTVAQADREIAHEGTAYKRLSEYSDKAAHPESTLIPGFQPKFYGFWHFLAKSKDPAFVERTRPVRLLLLEYVDGISIAEMSRRKNGTLVPLDSCKQPISDPKKVALKDVDTNANVEANNLFHWQRRLFIIDAVVDGLARQKHMGVDLAHACPIRPDQIIVEGGFDAVTTTLPYSPDLGGNMANPRIVVVNYTRAITGEATAYKSLIWQKVPLPCSPIDYDSLRSLVRLRGWWPASLDKLPDQERAAFLASLVRTNL
;
A
#
# COMPACT_ATOMS: atom_id res chain seq x y z
N MET A 1 -17.78 13.21 -43.79
CA MET A 1 -17.75 13.53 -42.34
C MET A 1 -16.90 12.46 -41.68
N THR A 2 -15.69 12.79 -41.25
CA THR A 2 -14.83 11.88 -40.48
C THR A 2 -15.47 11.63 -39.12
N GLN A 3 -15.61 10.36 -38.71
CA GLN A 3 -15.99 10.04 -37.33
C GLN A 3 -15.05 10.79 -36.37
N PRO A 4 -15.57 11.47 -35.33
CA PRO A 4 -14.70 12.05 -34.32
C PRO A 4 -13.85 10.94 -33.72
N ALA A 5 -12.54 11.17 -33.61
CA ALA A 5 -11.61 10.25 -32.98
C ALA A 5 -12.10 9.88 -31.58
N CYS A 6 -11.88 8.63 -31.16
CA CYS A 6 -12.28 8.21 -29.82
C CYS A 6 -11.46 9.03 -28.80
N PRO A 7 -12.07 9.86 -27.93
CA PRO A 7 -11.33 10.77 -27.06
C PRO A 7 -10.38 10.08 -26.06
N ASP A 8 -10.43 8.75 -25.95
CA ASP A 8 -9.59 7.97 -25.07
C ASP A 8 -8.24 7.56 -25.73
N GLU A 9 -8.02 7.84 -27.01
CA GLU A 9 -6.77 7.56 -27.74
C GLU A 9 -5.54 8.28 -27.16
N PHE A 10 -5.76 9.43 -26.51
CA PHE A 10 -4.69 10.27 -25.95
C PHE A 10 -4.31 9.92 -24.50
N VAL A 11 -5.03 8.99 -23.85
CA VAL A 11 -4.81 8.71 -22.43
C VAL A 11 -3.40 8.19 -22.14
N GLU A 12 -2.82 7.37 -23.01
CA GLU A 12 -1.43 6.94 -22.84
C GLU A 12 -0.43 8.09 -22.96
N GLN A 13 -0.74 9.12 -23.76
CA GLN A 13 0.11 10.30 -23.87
C GLN A 13 0.01 11.16 -22.61
N ASP A 14 -1.19 11.33 -22.06
CA ASP A 14 -1.43 11.94 -20.75
C ASP A 14 -0.65 11.20 -19.64
N ARG A 15 -0.71 9.86 -19.65
CA ARG A 15 0.01 9.01 -18.69
C ARG A 15 1.53 9.15 -18.82
N ARG A 16 2.07 9.05 -20.05
CA ARG A 16 3.50 9.26 -20.31
C ARG A 16 3.95 10.66 -19.91
N ALA A 17 3.13 11.67 -20.16
CA ALA A 17 3.42 13.03 -19.73
C ALA A 17 3.50 13.11 -18.21
N LEU A 18 2.62 12.45 -17.46
CA LEU A 18 2.69 12.42 -15.99
C LEU A 18 3.97 11.75 -15.48
N HIS A 19 4.37 10.67 -16.14
CA HIS A 19 5.51 9.84 -15.73
C HIS A 19 6.88 10.38 -16.17
N SER A 20 6.93 11.51 -16.87
CA SER A 20 8.18 12.01 -17.42
C SER A 20 9.16 12.41 -16.30
N LYS A 21 10.37 11.85 -16.36
CA LYS A 21 11.45 12.17 -15.43
C LYS A 21 11.76 13.67 -15.52
N GLY A 22 11.92 14.29 -14.36
CA GLY A 22 12.15 15.74 -14.22
C GLY A 22 10.86 16.57 -14.23
N ARG A 23 9.68 15.97 -14.47
CA ARG A 23 8.41 16.70 -14.40
C ARG A 23 8.24 17.33 -13.03
N ILE A 24 7.84 18.60 -13.03
CA ILE A 24 7.52 19.35 -11.82
C ILE A 24 6.03 19.24 -11.56
N LEU A 25 5.67 18.87 -10.33
CA LEU A 25 4.31 18.86 -9.84
C LEU A 25 4.17 19.95 -8.79
N GLU A 26 3.31 20.93 -9.07
CA GLU A 26 2.89 21.93 -8.09
C GLU A 26 1.64 21.40 -7.38
N VAL A 27 1.85 20.88 -6.18
CA VAL A 27 0.79 20.23 -5.41
C VAL A 27 0.26 21.18 -4.33
N ARG A 28 -1.04 21.10 -4.10
CA ARG A 28 -1.75 21.87 -3.08
C ARG A 28 -2.45 20.92 -2.12
N ASP A 29 -2.62 21.35 -0.89
CA ASP A 29 -3.34 20.59 0.13
C ASP A 29 -4.73 20.21 -0.37
N ASP A 30 -5.15 19.01 0.00
CA ASP A 30 -6.48 18.50 -0.27
C ASP A 30 -7.05 17.91 1.02
N PHE A 31 -8.35 17.68 1.06
CA PHE A 31 -8.98 17.00 2.18
C PHE A 31 -9.45 15.61 1.78
N CYS A 32 -9.43 14.72 2.75
CA CYS A 32 -10.09 13.44 2.59
C CYS A 32 -11.58 13.66 2.35
N ILE A 33 -12.12 13.09 1.28
CA ILE A 33 -13.57 12.93 1.16
C ILE A 33 -13.95 11.89 2.22
N ILE A 34 -14.98 12.18 3.03
CA ILE A 34 -15.45 11.21 4.02
C ILE A 34 -15.97 9.97 3.27
N PRO A 35 -15.34 8.80 3.46
CA PRO A 35 -15.46 7.73 2.47
C PRO A 35 -16.81 6.99 2.40
N PHE A 36 -17.59 6.78 3.46
CA PHE A 36 -18.76 5.87 3.39
C PHE A 36 -19.95 6.23 4.28
N GLY A 37 -21.12 5.72 3.91
CA GLY A 37 -22.34 5.74 4.74
C GLY A 37 -23.34 6.84 4.41
N LEU A 38 -23.04 7.67 3.42
CA LEU A 38 -23.93 8.69 2.88
C LEU A 38 -24.49 8.22 1.53
N LYS A 39 -25.56 8.87 1.05
CA LYS A 39 -26.26 8.49 -0.20
C LYS A 39 -25.30 8.37 -1.41
N GLU A 40 -24.13 9.01 -1.34
CA GLU A 40 -23.22 9.22 -2.44
C GLU A 40 -22.17 8.11 -2.62
N TYR A 41 -21.87 7.31 -1.59
CA TYR A 41 -20.91 6.19 -1.65
C TYR A 41 -21.50 4.97 -0.91
N PRO A 42 -22.23 4.09 -1.60
CA PRO A 42 -22.82 2.91 -0.96
C PRO A 42 -21.73 2.03 -0.36
N ALA A 43 -22.02 1.44 0.81
CA ALA A 43 -21.12 0.51 1.47
C ALA A 43 -20.81 -0.68 0.55
N TYR A 44 -19.62 -1.26 0.68
CA TYR A 44 -19.13 -2.43 -0.07
C TYR A 44 -20.12 -3.62 -0.10
N PHE A 45 -21.06 -3.66 0.86
CA PHE A 45 -22.05 -4.71 1.07
C PHE A 45 -23.42 -4.47 0.41
N GLN A 46 -23.67 -3.25 -0.05
CA GLN A 46 -24.84 -3.00 -0.86
C GLN A 46 -24.43 -3.28 -2.30
N ASN A 47 -24.80 -4.45 -2.82
CA ASN A 47 -24.80 -4.80 -4.24
C ASN A 47 -25.64 -3.84 -5.11
N ASP A 48 -25.97 -2.65 -4.60
CA ASP A 48 -26.64 -1.58 -5.30
C ASP A 48 -25.61 -0.84 -6.18
N THR A 49 -25.06 -1.56 -7.15
CA THR A 49 -24.30 -0.99 -8.27
C THR A 49 -25.16 -0.06 -9.11
N SER A 50 -26.50 -0.06 -8.93
CA SER A 50 -27.43 0.82 -9.65
C SER A 50 -27.15 2.32 -9.43
N ARG A 51 -26.44 2.70 -8.35
CA ARG A 51 -26.00 4.09 -8.13
C ARG A 51 -24.75 4.48 -8.91
N TRP A 52 -23.94 3.51 -9.34
CA TRP A 52 -22.85 3.67 -10.32
C TRP A 52 -23.43 3.58 -11.73
N ASN A 53 -24.50 4.36 -11.93
CA ASN A 53 -25.49 4.12 -12.95
C ASN A 53 -24.85 4.29 -14.32
N SER A 54 -24.59 3.19 -15.02
CA SER A 54 -24.18 3.16 -16.43
C SER A 54 -25.05 4.10 -17.29
N LYS A 55 -26.33 4.28 -16.92
CA LYS A 55 -27.24 5.25 -17.54
C LYS A 55 -26.82 6.72 -17.41
N LYS A 56 -26.18 7.13 -16.32
CA LYS A 56 -25.69 8.52 -16.14
C LYS A 56 -24.38 8.77 -16.91
N ILE A 57 -23.56 7.73 -17.02
CA ILE A 57 -22.32 7.76 -17.80
C ILE A 57 -22.68 7.93 -19.29
N GLY A 58 -23.70 7.20 -19.75
CA GLY A 58 -24.14 7.20 -21.15
C GLY A 58 -22.99 6.76 -22.07
N ASP A 59 -22.96 7.33 -23.27
CA ASP A 59 -21.93 7.02 -24.29
C ASP A 59 -20.66 7.87 -24.17
N ARG A 60 -20.52 8.69 -23.12
CA ARG A 60 -19.34 9.55 -22.92
C ARG A 60 -18.06 8.72 -22.84
N SER A 61 -16.98 9.24 -23.40
CA SER A 61 -15.63 8.70 -23.22
C SER A 61 -15.13 8.96 -21.80
N ARG A 62 -14.09 8.24 -21.38
CA ARG A 62 -13.46 8.49 -20.07
C ARG A 62 -12.89 9.90 -20.02
N THR A 63 -12.17 10.35 -21.05
CA THR A 63 -11.65 11.73 -21.12
C THR A 63 -12.77 12.76 -20.90
N GLN A 64 -13.90 12.59 -21.59
CA GLN A 64 -15.04 13.51 -21.43
C GLN A 64 -15.61 13.49 -20.02
N LEU A 65 -15.77 12.30 -19.40
CA LEU A 65 -16.28 12.17 -18.04
C LEU A 65 -15.41 12.91 -17.03
N VAL A 66 -14.09 12.76 -17.09
CA VAL A 66 -13.17 13.38 -16.12
C VAL A 66 -13.18 14.90 -16.22
N PHE A 67 -13.36 15.43 -17.42
CA PHE A 67 -13.40 16.87 -17.65
C PHE A 67 -14.78 17.49 -17.35
N ASP A 68 -15.86 16.77 -17.60
CA ASP A 68 -17.24 17.25 -17.36
C ASP A 68 -17.69 17.04 -15.91
N HIS A 69 -17.14 16.03 -15.24
CA HIS A 69 -17.43 15.66 -13.84
C HIS A 69 -16.12 15.42 -13.08
N PRO A 70 -15.32 16.46 -12.78
CA PRO A 70 -14.04 16.27 -12.10
C PRO A 70 -14.22 15.68 -10.69
N PRO A 71 -13.16 15.05 -10.13
CA PRO A 71 -13.13 14.60 -8.73
C PRO A 71 -13.69 15.64 -7.77
N ARG A 72 -14.42 15.18 -6.75
CA ARG A 72 -14.97 16.09 -5.75
C ARG A 72 -13.83 16.70 -4.96
N ALA A 73 -13.62 18.00 -5.10
CA ALA A 73 -12.59 18.67 -4.36
C ALA A 73 -13.01 18.86 -2.89
N GLY A 74 -12.18 18.38 -1.97
CA GLY A 74 -12.21 18.86 -0.59
C GLY A 74 -11.41 20.15 -0.54
N HIS A 75 -11.99 21.28 -0.93
CA HIS A 75 -11.21 22.52 -0.95
C HIS A 75 -10.97 23.05 0.48
N PRO A 76 -9.70 23.24 0.91
CA PRO A 76 -9.40 24.10 2.05
C PRO A 76 -9.97 25.49 1.84
N PRO A 77 -10.29 26.22 2.92
CA PRO A 77 -10.29 27.68 2.86
C PRO A 77 -8.98 28.15 2.21
N ALA A 78 -9.05 29.06 1.23
CA ALA A 78 -7.89 29.47 0.41
C ALA A 78 -6.69 29.96 1.24
N GLU A 79 -6.95 30.52 2.43
CA GLU A 79 -5.95 31.01 3.38
C GLU A 79 -5.11 29.91 4.05
N GLN A 80 -5.54 28.64 3.97
CA GLN A 80 -4.87 27.50 4.62
C GLN A 80 -4.25 26.51 3.62
N ALA A 81 -4.32 26.79 2.32
CA ALA A 81 -3.84 25.87 1.30
C ALA A 81 -2.32 25.75 1.33
N ARG A 82 -1.81 24.68 1.95
CA ARG A 82 -0.39 24.30 1.89
C ARG A 82 -0.02 24.00 0.44
N GLN A 83 1.19 24.38 0.04
CA GLN A 83 1.70 24.14 -1.30
C GLN A 83 3.08 23.50 -1.22
N ALA A 84 3.32 22.50 -2.05
CA ALA A 84 4.64 21.90 -2.21
C ALA A 84 4.99 21.77 -3.69
N THR A 85 6.28 21.70 -3.98
CA THR A 85 6.78 21.44 -5.34
C THR A 85 7.56 20.15 -5.32
N LEU A 86 7.14 19.20 -6.16
CA LEU A 86 7.76 17.89 -6.30
C LEU A 86 8.41 17.78 -7.67
N ARG A 87 9.50 17.02 -7.77
CA ARG A 87 10.09 16.60 -9.03
C ARG A 87 9.97 15.09 -9.17
N VAL A 88 9.38 14.63 -10.26
CA VAL A 88 9.27 13.21 -10.60
C VAL A 88 10.66 12.69 -10.95
N GLU A 89 11.18 11.73 -10.18
CA GLU A 89 12.46 11.09 -10.45
C GLU A 89 12.30 9.88 -11.37
N ARG A 90 11.29 9.07 -11.10
CA ARG A 90 10.87 7.93 -11.93
C ARG A 90 9.50 7.41 -11.52
N ARG A 91 8.87 6.64 -12.39
CA ARG A 91 7.74 5.76 -12.03
C ARG A 91 8.28 4.56 -11.24
N LEU A 92 7.62 4.22 -10.13
CA LEU A 92 7.83 2.95 -9.43
C LEU A 92 7.04 1.84 -10.12
N LYS A 93 7.55 0.61 -10.06
CA LYS A 93 6.90 -0.53 -10.71
C LYS A 93 5.50 -0.69 -10.13
N SER A 94 4.51 -0.45 -10.97
CA SER A 94 3.13 -0.83 -10.75
C SER A 94 2.82 -1.97 -11.73
N HIS A 95 1.79 -2.76 -11.49
CA HIS A 95 1.26 -3.59 -12.57
C HIS A 95 0.87 -2.70 -13.75
N GLU A 96 0.97 -3.26 -14.96
CA GLU A 96 0.72 -2.55 -16.21
C GLU A 96 -0.72 -1.96 -16.26
N TYR A 97 -1.64 -2.57 -15.52
CA TYR A 97 -3.04 -2.19 -15.36
C TYR A 97 -3.36 -1.58 -13.99
N ASP A 98 -2.35 -1.17 -13.20
CA ASP A 98 -2.65 -0.46 -11.96
C ASP A 98 -3.23 0.91 -12.30
N GLU A 99 -4.47 1.13 -11.86
CA GLU A 99 -5.22 2.37 -12.05
C GLU A 99 -4.54 3.53 -11.29
N THR A 100 -4.05 3.25 -10.09
CA THR A 100 -3.21 4.18 -9.31
C THR A 100 -1.78 4.20 -9.81
N GLN A 101 -1.19 5.38 -9.97
CA GLN A 101 0.19 5.52 -10.43
C GLN A 101 1.13 5.82 -9.25
N LEU A 102 2.25 5.09 -9.16
CA LEU A 102 3.26 5.31 -8.12
C LEU A 102 4.45 6.08 -8.70
N LEU A 103 4.68 7.30 -8.22
CA LEU A 103 5.79 8.14 -8.64
C LEU A 103 6.77 8.32 -7.50
N LEU A 104 8.05 8.04 -7.75
CA LEU A 104 9.13 8.44 -6.86
C LEU A 104 9.44 9.90 -7.12
N CYS A 105 9.35 10.72 -6.09
CA CYS A 105 9.52 12.16 -6.21
C CYS A 105 10.55 12.68 -5.21
N SER A 106 11.28 13.73 -5.58
CA SER A 106 12.04 14.55 -4.64
C SER A 106 11.28 15.84 -4.31
N VAL A 107 11.31 16.23 -3.04
CA VAL A 107 10.67 17.47 -2.59
C VAL A 107 11.59 18.66 -2.87
N LEU A 108 11.21 19.51 -3.82
CA LEU A 108 11.96 20.73 -4.17
C LEU A 108 11.63 21.90 -3.22
N LYS A 109 10.34 22.06 -2.91
CA LYS A 109 9.83 23.08 -1.99
C LYS A 109 8.83 22.41 -1.03
N PRO A 110 9.13 22.32 0.27
CA PRO A 110 8.19 21.80 1.26
C PRO A 110 7.09 22.83 1.56
N PRO A 111 5.96 22.42 2.16
CA PRO A 111 4.94 23.36 2.58
C PRO A 111 5.46 24.30 3.67
N LYS A 112 5.09 25.58 3.57
CA LYS A 112 5.51 26.62 4.55
C LYS A 112 4.77 26.54 5.88
N ILE A 113 3.53 26.07 5.85
CA ILE A 113 2.64 26.01 7.01
C ILE A 113 2.57 24.55 7.46
N ALA A 114 2.76 24.33 8.77
CA ALA A 114 2.50 23.04 9.36
C ALA A 114 1.01 22.72 9.23
N GLY A 115 0.69 21.57 8.63
CA GLY A 115 -0.69 21.14 8.48
C GLY A 115 -1.19 20.37 9.69
N PRO A 116 -2.42 19.84 9.63
CA PRO A 116 -2.94 18.94 10.67
C PRO A 116 -2.22 17.58 10.71
N PHE A 117 -1.29 17.33 9.78
CA PHE A 117 -0.57 16.06 9.69
C PHE A 117 0.74 16.12 10.48
N ILE A 118 1.02 15.03 11.18
CA ILE A 118 2.17 14.88 12.08
C ILE A 118 3.51 15.01 11.33
N HIS A 119 3.54 14.65 10.04
CA HIS A 119 4.77 14.63 9.25
C HIS A 119 4.73 15.63 8.10
N ILE A 120 5.77 16.47 8.03
CA ILE A 120 6.00 17.40 6.92
C ILE A 120 7.31 16.97 6.25
N PRO A 121 7.31 16.69 4.93
CA PRO A 121 8.54 16.33 4.25
C PRO A 121 9.42 17.58 4.10
N HIS A 122 10.73 17.42 4.28
CA HIS A 122 11.71 18.50 4.10
C HIS A 122 12.19 18.59 2.65
N LYS A 123 12.83 19.70 2.28
CA LYS A 123 13.51 19.82 0.98
C LYS A 123 14.54 18.69 0.82
N GLY A 124 14.54 18.05 -0.34
CA GLY A 124 15.41 16.91 -0.67
C GLY A 124 14.88 15.55 -0.21
N THR A 125 13.82 15.50 0.60
CA THR A 125 13.18 14.24 1.00
C THR A 125 12.69 13.50 -0.24
N ILE A 126 12.95 12.20 -0.30
CA ILE A 126 12.39 11.30 -1.29
C ILE A 126 11.05 10.78 -0.76
N VAL A 127 10.01 10.94 -1.58
CA VAL A 127 8.63 10.56 -1.24
C VAL A 127 8.02 9.74 -2.36
N VAL A 128 7.00 8.97 -2.04
CA VAL A 128 6.12 8.34 -3.02
C VAL A 128 4.88 9.21 -3.17
N ALA A 129 4.65 9.70 -4.39
CA ALA A 129 3.37 10.27 -4.78
C ALA A 129 2.52 9.18 -5.42
N LYS A 130 1.51 8.70 -4.68
CA LYS A 130 0.51 7.76 -5.20
C LYS A 130 -0.64 8.55 -5.80
N VAL A 131 -0.72 8.56 -7.11
CA VAL A 131 -1.62 9.39 -7.92
C VAL A 131 -2.88 8.62 -8.30
N PHE A 132 -4.03 9.26 -8.07
CA PHE A 132 -5.37 8.80 -8.36
C PHE A 132 -5.97 9.72 -9.43
N ASP A 133 -5.52 9.54 -10.68
CA ASP A 133 -6.07 10.27 -11.82
C ASP A 133 -7.19 9.43 -12.44
N PRO A 134 -8.46 9.85 -12.36
CA PRO A 134 -9.58 9.14 -12.97
C PRO A 134 -9.37 8.78 -14.44
N LEU A 135 -8.56 9.57 -15.16
CA LEU A 135 -8.25 9.31 -16.56
C LEU A 135 -7.53 7.97 -16.77
N PHE A 136 -6.91 7.39 -15.74
CA PHE A 136 -6.18 6.13 -15.86
C PHE A 136 -6.92 4.90 -15.35
N TYR A 137 -8.12 5.09 -14.79
CA TYR A 137 -8.98 4.00 -14.32
C TYR A 137 -9.67 3.28 -15.48
N THR A 138 -9.95 1.99 -15.31
CA THR A 138 -10.61 1.19 -16.35
C THR A 138 -12.09 1.57 -16.39
N PRO A 139 -12.63 2.00 -17.55
CA PRO A 139 -14.02 2.46 -17.63
C PRO A 139 -15.03 1.32 -17.69
N VAL A 140 -14.58 0.07 -17.60
CA VAL A 140 -15.38 -1.15 -17.70
C VAL A 140 -15.00 -2.08 -16.56
N ASN A 141 -15.99 -2.71 -15.93
CA ASN A 141 -15.77 -3.73 -14.93
C ASN A 141 -15.44 -5.07 -15.62
N ASP A 142 -14.24 -5.61 -15.38
CA ASP A 142 -13.77 -6.86 -15.99
C ASP A 142 -14.67 -8.09 -15.73
N PHE A 143 -15.55 -8.04 -14.71
CA PHE A 143 -16.42 -9.16 -14.36
C PHE A 143 -17.84 -9.04 -14.93
N THR A 144 -18.33 -7.82 -15.14
CA THR A 144 -19.72 -7.59 -15.55
C THR A 144 -19.84 -6.95 -16.93
N ASP A 145 -18.73 -6.53 -17.53
CA ASP A 145 -18.66 -5.71 -18.75
C ASP A 145 -19.47 -4.40 -18.65
N GLU A 146 -19.85 -3.99 -17.44
CA GLU A 146 -20.60 -2.75 -17.20
C GLU A 146 -19.66 -1.56 -17.14
N ARG A 147 -20.12 -0.41 -17.67
CA ARG A 147 -19.39 0.86 -17.57
C ARG A 147 -19.31 1.32 -16.12
N VAL A 148 -18.12 1.76 -15.70
CA VAL A 148 -17.84 2.25 -14.35
C VAL A 148 -17.53 3.74 -14.38
N ASP A 149 -18.05 4.47 -13.38
CA ASP A 149 -17.69 5.87 -13.15
C ASP A 149 -16.27 5.94 -12.57
N THR A 150 -15.30 6.11 -13.48
CA THR A 150 -13.86 6.20 -13.16
C THR A 150 -13.52 7.31 -12.18
N VAL A 151 -14.29 8.40 -12.14
CA VAL A 151 -14.07 9.52 -11.21
C VAL A 151 -14.44 9.09 -9.80
N ALA A 152 -15.64 8.53 -9.65
CA ALA A 152 -16.09 8.06 -8.36
C ALA A 152 -15.28 6.83 -7.87
N GLN A 153 -14.73 6.01 -8.78
CA GLN A 153 -13.80 4.93 -8.43
C GLN A 153 -12.47 5.47 -7.88
N ALA A 154 -11.86 6.44 -8.55
CA ALA A 154 -10.63 7.09 -8.08
C ALA A 154 -10.83 7.79 -6.72
N ASP A 155 -11.95 8.53 -6.56
CA ASP A 155 -12.31 9.19 -5.31
C ASP A 155 -12.53 8.18 -4.17
N ARG A 156 -13.14 7.04 -4.45
CA ARG A 156 -13.32 5.95 -3.47
C ARG A 156 -11.99 5.39 -2.99
N GLU A 157 -11.06 5.10 -3.92
CA GLU A 157 -9.79 4.47 -3.56
C GLU A 157 -8.86 5.40 -2.78
N ILE A 158 -8.76 6.66 -3.17
CA ILE A 158 -7.97 7.64 -2.40
C ILE A 158 -8.58 7.88 -1.01
N ALA A 159 -9.90 7.87 -0.90
CA ALA A 159 -10.60 8.03 0.37
C ALA A 159 -10.37 6.83 1.31
N HIS A 160 -10.46 5.59 0.80
CA HIS A 160 -10.09 4.39 1.58
C HIS A 160 -8.65 4.47 2.09
N GLU A 161 -7.69 4.62 1.18
CA GLU A 161 -6.28 4.53 1.54
C GLU A 161 -5.83 5.70 2.40
N GLY A 162 -6.25 6.91 2.05
CA GLY A 162 -5.87 8.09 2.78
C GLY A 162 -6.49 8.16 4.18
N THR A 163 -7.75 7.71 4.38
CA THR A 163 -8.30 7.63 5.74
C THR A 163 -7.59 6.60 6.58
N ALA A 164 -7.25 5.44 6.01
CA ALA A 164 -6.48 4.42 6.72
C ALA A 164 -5.13 4.99 7.17
N TYR A 165 -4.35 5.62 6.28
CA TYR A 165 -3.08 6.21 6.67
C TYR A 165 -3.22 7.36 7.66
N LYS A 166 -4.22 8.23 7.50
CA LYS A 166 -4.50 9.30 8.45
C LYS A 166 -4.74 8.73 9.84
N ARG A 167 -5.64 7.76 9.96
CA ARG A 167 -5.99 7.09 11.21
C ARG A 167 -4.78 6.42 11.87
N LEU A 168 -4.00 5.66 11.09
CA LEU A 168 -2.79 5.00 11.58
C LEU A 168 -1.72 6.01 12.02
N SER A 169 -1.57 7.12 11.29
CA SER A 169 -0.63 8.18 11.64
C SER A 169 -1.02 8.85 12.95
N GLU A 170 -2.30 9.19 13.14
CA GLU A 170 -2.82 9.77 14.39
C GLU A 170 -2.51 8.85 15.58
N TYR A 171 -2.76 7.54 15.44
CA TYR A 171 -2.44 6.56 16.49
C TYR A 171 -0.95 6.33 16.70
N SER A 172 -0.10 6.61 15.71
CA SER A 172 1.35 6.45 15.85
C SER A 172 1.99 7.57 16.66
N ASP A 173 1.27 8.68 16.86
CA ASP A 173 1.72 9.77 17.70
C ASP A 173 1.59 9.38 19.17
N LYS A 174 2.70 8.90 19.75
CA LYS A 174 2.78 8.49 21.17
C LYS A 174 2.43 9.61 22.14
N ALA A 175 2.55 10.88 21.74
CA ALA A 175 2.15 11.99 22.61
C ALA A 175 0.62 12.06 22.73
N ALA A 176 -0.10 11.77 21.65
CA ALA A 176 -1.55 11.72 21.61
C ALA A 176 -2.12 10.38 22.13
N HIS A 177 -1.38 9.28 21.91
CA HIS A 177 -1.79 7.92 22.26
C HIS A 177 -0.65 7.15 22.96
N PRO A 178 -0.41 7.40 24.26
CA PRO A 178 0.58 6.66 25.05
C PRO A 178 0.32 5.15 25.08
N GLU A 179 -0.95 4.77 24.98
CA GLU A 179 -1.44 3.39 24.88
C GLU A 179 -1.28 2.78 23.49
N SER A 180 -0.77 3.53 22.51
CA SER A 180 -0.60 3.04 21.15
C SER A 180 0.29 1.82 21.14
N THR A 181 -0.33 0.71 20.76
CA THR A 181 0.32 -0.58 20.65
C THR A 181 0.97 -0.77 19.28
N LEU A 182 0.79 0.16 18.33
CA LEU A 182 1.23 -0.04 16.95
C LEU A 182 2.74 -0.25 16.87
N ILE A 183 3.15 -1.24 16.10
CA ILE A 183 4.55 -1.48 15.78
C ILE A 183 5.09 -0.22 15.05
N PRO A 184 6.08 0.50 15.60
CA PRO A 184 6.60 1.70 14.97
C PRO A 184 7.08 1.42 13.55
N GLY A 185 6.58 2.19 12.59
CA GLY A 185 6.95 2.06 11.19
C GLY A 185 6.28 0.90 10.44
N PHE A 186 5.25 0.26 10.99
CA PHE A 186 4.47 -0.78 10.31
C PHE A 186 3.72 -0.28 9.06
N GLN A 187 3.55 1.02 8.94
CA GLN A 187 3.10 1.73 7.75
C GLN A 187 4.10 2.83 7.38
N PRO A 188 4.11 3.31 6.12
CA PRO A 188 4.91 4.46 5.72
C PRO A 188 4.44 5.71 6.46
N LYS A 189 5.33 6.68 6.69
CA LYS A 189 4.92 8.01 7.14
C LYS A 189 3.96 8.62 6.11
N PHE A 190 2.88 9.20 6.61
CA PHE A 190 1.86 9.86 5.81
C PHE A 190 2.07 11.38 5.82
N TYR A 191 2.25 11.98 4.64
CA TYR A 191 2.47 13.42 4.48
C TYR A 191 1.21 14.18 4.03
N GLY A 192 0.05 13.52 4.03
CA GLY A 192 -1.25 14.14 3.77
C GLY A 192 -1.81 13.89 2.36
N PHE A 193 -2.96 14.52 2.12
CA PHE A 193 -3.67 14.52 0.84
C PHE A 193 -3.27 15.74 0.03
N TRP A 194 -3.14 15.55 -1.27
CA TRP A 194 -2.71 16.61 -2.17
C TRP A 194 -3.43 16.50 -3.50
N HIS A 195 -3.47 17.61 -4.23
CA HIS A 195 -3.90 17.62 -5.63
C HIS A 195 -3.04 18.56 -6.47
N PHE A 196 -3.05 18.36 -7.78
CA PHE A 196 -2.47 19.28 -8.76
C PHE A 196 -3.37 19.37 -10.00
N LEU A 197 -3.11 20.35 -10.87
CA LEU A 197 -3.83 20.51 -12.13
C LEU A 197 -3.03 19.85 -13.27
N ALA A 198 -3.65 18.92 -13.99
CA ALA A 198 -3.08 18.27 -15.17
C ALA A 198 -3.74 18.81 -16.44
N LYS A 199 -2.93 19.12 -17.46
CA LYS A 199 -3.40 19.45 -18.82
C LYS A 199 -3.57 18.17 -19.64
N SER A 200 -4.57 18.14 -20.53
CA SER A 200 -4.78 17.04 -21.48
C SER A 200 -3.75 17.04 -22.60
N LYS A 201 -3.50 15.86 -23.19
CA LYS A 201 -2.86 15.75 -24.52
C LYS A 201 -3.87 15.58 -25.65
N ASP A 202 -5.13 15.32 -25.34
CA ASP A 202 -6.22 15.31 -26.31
C ASP A 202 -6.43 16.73 -26.90
N PRO A 203 -6.37 16.91 -28.24
CA PRO A 203 -6.64 18.18 -28.90
C PRO A 203 -7.99 18.81 -28.52
N ALA A 204 -9.02 18.00 -28.23
CA ALA A 204 -10.33 18.50 -27.82
C ALA A 204 -10.33 19.10 -26.40
N PHE A 205 -9.31 18.78 -25.59
CA PHE A 205 -9.21 19.19 -24.18
C PHE A 205 -7.87 19.86 -23.85
N VAL A 206 -7.06 20.25 -24.84
CA VAL A 206 -5.67 20.73 -24.64
C VAL A 206 -5.57 21.99 -23.78
N GLU A 207 -6.57 22.87 -23.89
CA GLU A 207 -6.68 24.10 -23.10
C GLU A 207 -7.38 23.90 -21.74
N ARG A 208 -7.89 22.69 -21.48
CA ARG A 208 -8.56 22.35 -20.22
C ARG A 208 -7.57 21.72 -19.25
N THR A 209 -7.78 22.00 -17.97
CA THR A 209 -7.10 21.32 -16.87
C THR A 209 -8.08 20.48 -16.08
N ARG A 210 -7.63 19.32 -15.59
CA ARG A 210 -8.37 18.49 -14.64
C ARG A 210 -7.63 18.44 -13.30
N PRO A 211 -8.33 18.42 -12.16
CA PRO A 211 -7.70 18.16 -10.88
C PRO A 211 -7.32 16.68 -10.79
N VAL A 212 -6.11 16.41 -10.34
CA VAL A 212 -5.58 15.07 -10.09
C VAL A 212 -5.16 14.98 -8.64
N ARG A 213 -5.65 13.95 -7.94
CA ARG A 213 -5.45 13.77 -6.51
C ARG A 213 -4.32 12.79 -6.25
N LEU A 214 -3.63 12.95 -5.12
CA LEU A 214 -2.57 12.05 -4.71
C LEU A 214 -2.39 12.00 -3.19
N LEU A 215 -1.80 10.90 -2.74
CA LEU A 215 -1.27 10.75 -1.39
C LEU A 215 0.25 10.90 -1.44
N LEU A 216 0.81 11.65 -0.49
CA LEU A 216 2.25 11.68 -0.27
C LEU A 216 2.62 10.75 0.88
N LEU A 217 3.51 9.80 0.60
CA LEU A 217 3.96 8.76 1.53
C LEU A 217 5.48 8.75 1.60
N GLU A 218 6.03 8.23 2.70
CA GLU A 218 7.43 7.85 2.80
C GLU A 218 7.81 6.86 1.69
N TYR A 219 8.97 7.08 1.08
CA TYR A 219 9.60 6.06 0.27
C TYR A 219 10.29 5.05 1.19
N VAL A 220 9.79 3.81 1.15
CA VAL A 220 10.36 2.68 1.88
C VAL A 220 11.35 1.98 0.97
N ASP A 221 12.63 2.01 1.32
CA ASP A 221 13.68 1.40 0.50
C ASP A 221 13.85 -0.07 0.88
N GLY A 222 12.88 -0.89 0.47
CA GLY A 222 12.81 -2.31 0.80
C GLY A 222 12.40 -3.18 -0.37
N ILE A 223 12.32 -4.49 -0.11
CA ILE A 223 11.92 -5.50 -1.09
C ILE A 223 10.58 -6.09 -0.65
N SER A 224 9.64 -6.23 -1.58
CA SER A 224 8.35 -6.85 -1.26
C SER A 224 8.45 -8.37 -1.08
N ILE A 225 7.55 -8.97 -0.32
CA ILE A 225 7.43 -10.45 -0.23
C ILE A 225 7.21 -11.06 -1.62
N ALA A 226 6.46 -10.38 -2.49
CA ALA A 226 6.28 -10.80 -3.87
C ALA A 226 7.60 -10.89 -4.66
N GLU A 227 8.49 -9.91 -4.52
CA GLU A 227 9.79 -9.88 -5.19
C GLU A 227 10.80 -10.87 -4.59
N MET A 228 10.68 -11.17 -3.30
CA MET A 228 11.46 -12.21 -2.62
C MET A 228 10.97 -13.63 -2.93
N SER A 229 9.97 -13.78 -3.80
CA SER A 229 9.30 -15.05 -4.08
C SER A 229 9.14 -15.30 -5.57
N ARG A 230 9.06 -16.59 -5.93
CA ARG A 230 8.42 -17.03 -7.18
C ARG A 230 7.07 -17.66 -6.87
N ARG A 231 6.20 -17.76 -7.87
CA ARG A 231 4.94 -18.53 -7.74
C ARG A 231 5.10 -19.91 -8.34
N LYS A 232 4.65 -20.94 -7.62
CA LYS A 232 4.53 -22.32 -8.11
C LYS A 232 3.16 -22.85 -7.70
N ASN A 233 2.30 -23.17 -8.67
CA ASN A 233 0.94 -23.67 -8.45
C ASN A 233 0.10 -22.78 -7.51
N GLY A 234 0.20 -21.46 -7.66
CA GLY A 234 -0.51 -20.49 -6.82
C GLY A 234 0.11 -20.23 -5.44
N THR A 235 1.07 -21.05 -5.00
CA THR A 235 1.81 -20.91 -3.74
C THR A 235 3.06 -20.04 -3.94
N LEU A 236 3.41 -19.24 -2.93
CA LEU A 236 4.68 -18.53 -2.90
C LEU A 236 5.79 -19.50 -2.52
N VAL A 237 6.82 -19.55 -3.34
CA VAL A 237 8.06 -20.24 -3.03
C VAL A 237 9.10 -19.13 -2.83
N PRO A 238 9.61 -18.92 -1.61
CA PRO A 238 10.69 -17.99 -1.39
C PRO A 238 11.84 -18.30 -2.36
N LEU A 239 12.47 -17.27 -2.89
CA LEU A 239 13.66 -17.47 -3.70
C LEU A 239 14.77 -17.94 -2.77
N ASP A 240 15.26 -19.18 -2.95
CA ASP A 240 16.41 -19.75 -2.22
C ASP A 240 17.73 -18.99 -2.51
N SER A 241 17.68 -17.94 -3.33
CA SER A 241 18.80 -17.14 -3.81
C SER A 241 18.91 -15.82 -3.03
N CYS A 242 19.42 -15.83 -1.79
CA CYS A 242 20.81 -15.39 -1.48
C CYS A 242 21.93 -16.40 -1.80
N LYS A 243 21.67 -17.46 -2.56
CA LYS A 243 22.69 -18.02 -3.48
C LYS A 243 23.17 -16.93 -4.43
N GLN A 244 24.17 -16.15 -3.99
CA GLN A 244 24.94 -15.32 -4.89
C GLN A 244 25.44 -16.17 -6.07
N PRO A 245 25.48 -15.64 -7.29
CA PRO A 245 26.50 -16.10 -8.21
C PRO A 245 27.83 -15.69 -7.57
N ILE A 246 28.53 -16.63 -6.91
CA ILE A 246 29.94 -16.46 -6.57
C ILE A 246 30.63 -16.26 -7.91
N SER A 247 30.99 -15.01 -8.18
CA SER A 247 31.67 -14.56 -9.38
C SER A 247 33.14 -14.96 -9.35
N ASP A 248 33.46 -16.21 -8.98
CA ASP A 248 34.67 -16.92 -9.41
C ASP A 248 34.63 -18.40 -8.96
N PRO A 249 34.15 -19.35 -9.79
CA PRO A 249 34.18 -20.78 -9.45
C PRO A 249 35.60 -21.39 -9.45
N LYS A 250 36.67 -20.60 -9.63
CA LYS A 250 38.04 -21.11 -9.78
C LYS A 250 38.95 -20.97 -8.56
N LYS A 251 38.50 -20.37 -7.45
CA LYS A 251 39.33 -20.26 -6.24
C LYS A 251 38.51 -20.61 -5.02
N VAL A 252 38.63 -21.86 -4.59
CA VAL A 252 38.68 -22.33 -3.19
C VAL A 252 38.35 -23.83 -3.24
N ALA A 253 39.40 -24.64 -3.40
CA ALA A 253 39.35 -26.06 -3.09
C ALA A 253 39.47 -26.21 -1.55
N LEU A 254 38.41 -25.89 -0.82
CA LEU A 254 38.26 -26.32 0.57
C LEU A 254 37.63 -27.71 0.55
N LYS A 255 38.47 -28.70 0.82
CA LYS A 255 38.08 -30.09 1.06
C LYS A 255 37.30 -30.19 2.37
N ASP A 256 36.21 -30.95 2.34
CA ASP A 256 35.59 -31.64 3.47
C ASP A 256 35.15 -30.79 4.67
N VAL A 257 34.36 -29.74 4.42
CA VAL A 257 33.44 -29.20 5.44
C VAL A 257 32.07 -29.79 5.18
N ASP A 258 31.51 -30.45 6.20
CA ASP A 258 30.24 -31.18 6.20
C ASP A 258 29.10 -30.37 5.55
N THR A 259 28.88 -30.61 4.25
CA THR A 259 28.00 -29.78 3.42
C THR A 259 26.54 -29.87 3.83
N ASN A 260 26.15 -30.93 4.55
CA ASN A 260 24.76 -31.16 4.93
C ASN A 260 24.36 -30.33 6.15
N ALA A 261 25.20 -30.22 7.18
CA ALA A 261 24.92 -29.41 8.37
C ALA A 261 24.80 -27.91 8.04
N ASN A 262 25.62 -27.41 7.12
CA ASN A 262 25.56 -26.02 6.65
C ASN A 262 24.31 -25.73 5.81
N VAL A 263 23.81 -26.71 5.04
CA VAL A 263 22.55 -26.56 4.29
C VAL A 263 21.36 -26.54 5.24
N GLU A 264 21.33 -27.41 6.25
CA GLU A 264 20.26 -27.43 7.24
C GLU A 264 20.24 -26.18 8.12
N ALA A 265 21.39 -25.69 8.58
CA ALA A 265 21.48 -24.45 9.36
C ALA A 265 21.04 -23.21 8.57
N ASN A 266 21.43 -23.11 7.29
CA ASN A 266 20.97 -22.04 6.41
C ASN A 266 19.45 -22.11 6.19
N ASN A 267 18.92 -23.31 5.90
CA ASN A 267 17.48 -23.50 5.77
C ASN A 267 16.73 -23.17 7.07
N LEU A 268 17.33 -23.46 8.23
CA LEU A 268 16.77 -23.18 9.54
C LEU A 268 16.60 -21.67 9.76
N PHE A 269 17.68 -20.95 9.50
CA PHE A 269 17.74 -19.50 9.64
C PHE A 269 16.78 -18.78 8.67
N HIS A 270 16.63 -19.30 7.45
CA HIS A 270 15.69 -18.77 6.47
C HIS A 270 14.22 -18.94 6.88
N TRP A 271 13.81 -19.99 7.61
CA TRP A 271 12.42 -20.10 8.08
C TRP A 271 12.15 -19.25 9.30
N GLN A 272 13.10 -19.12 10.24
CA GLN A 272 12.92 -18.28 11.44
C GLN A 272 12.66 -16.83 11.05
N ARG A 273 13.41 -16.30 10.07
CA ARG A 273 13.18 -14.95 9.52
C ARG A 273 11.82 -14.80 8.87
N ARG A 274 11.38 -15.81 8.11
CA ARG A 274 10.04 -15.78 7.50
C ARG A 274 8.96 -15.78 8.57
N LEU A 275 9.11 -16.59 9.62
CA LEU A 275 8.17 -16.58 10.74
C LEU A 275 8.19 -15.24 11.48
N PHE A 276 9.35 -14.62 11.68
CA PHE A 276 9.44 -13.26 12.24
C PHE A 276 8.67 -12.24 11.40
N ILE A 277 8.84 -12.27 10.07
CA ILE A 277 8.11 -11.37 9.15
C ILE A 277 6.60 -11.64 9.26
N ILE A 278 6.18 -12.91 9.22
CA ILE A 278 4.76 -13.27 9.32
C ILE A 278 4.18 -12.87 10.68
N ASP A 279 4.92 -13.08 11.77
CA ASP A 279 4.53 -12.68 13.12
C ASP A 279 4.32 -11.16 13.19
N ALA A 280 5.28 -10.37 12.72
CA ALA A 280 5.17 -8.91 12.67
C ALA A 280 3.98 -8.45 11.80
N VAL A 281 3.72 -9.11 10.67
CA VAL A 281 2.54 -8.82 9.82
C VAL A 281 1.24 -9.14 10.57
N VAL A 282 1.16 -10.29 11.23
CA VAL A 282 -0.03 -10.73 11.96
C VAL A 282 -0.33 -9.80 13.14
N ASP A 283 0.68 -9.52 13.97
CA ASP A 283 0.56 -8.63 15.12
C ASP A 283 0.19 -7.21 14.67
N GLY A 284 0.89 -6.67 13.65
CA GLY A 284 0.60 -5.36 13.11
C GLY A 284 -0.83 -5.25 12.56
N LEU A 285 -1.32 -6.23 11.79
CA LEU A 285 -2.69 -6.23 11.27
C LEU A 285 -3.75 -6.31 12.39
N ALA A 286 -3.51 -7.13 13.42
CA ALA A 286 -4.40 -7.22 14.57
C ALA A 286 -4.53 -5.86 15.29
N ARG A 287 -3.41 -5.16 15.49
CA ARG A 287 -3.38 -3.83 16.10
C ARG A 287 -4.03 -2.77 15.24
N GLN A 288 -3.78 -2.76 13.92
CA GLN A 288 -4.45 -1.84 13.00
C GLN A 288 -5.97 -1.99 13.05
N LYS A 289 -6.47 -3.23 13.09
CA LYS A 289 -7.90 -3.52 13.21
C LYS A 289 -8.50 -3.03 14.52
N HIS A 290 -7.78 -3.22 15.62
CA HIS A 290 -8.14 -2.67 16.91
C HIS A 290 -8.20 -1.13 16.92
N MET A 291 -7.36 -0.47 16.11
CA MET A 291 -7.39 0.98 15.90
C MET A 291 -8.52 1.45 14.96
N GLY A 292 -9.26 0.51 14.39
CA GLY A 292 -10.38 0.76 13.49
C GLY A 292 -10.02 0.70 12.01
N VAL A 293 -8.85 0.16 11.63
CA VAL A 293 -8.43 0.00 10.24
C VAL A 293 -8.39 -1.48 9.87
N ASP A 294 -9.36 -1.94 9.08
CA ASP A 294 -9.42 -3.32 8.60
C ASP A 294 -8.99 -3.41 7.14
N LEU A 295 -7.70 -3.69 6.90
CA LEU A 295 -7.15 -3.89 5.55
C LEU A 295 -7.66 -5.18 4.89
N ALA A 296 -7.96 -6.20 5.69
CA ALA A 296 -8.24 -7.55 5.21
C ALA A 296 -9.72 -7.84 4.96
N HIS A 297 -10.61 -6.88 5.21
CA HIS A 297 -12.03 -7.11 5.27
C HIS A 297 -12.62 -7.72 3.98
N ALA A 298 -12.22 -7.18 2.83
CA ALA A 298 -12.73 -7.57 1.51
C ALA A 298 -11.73 -8.39 0.69
N CYS A 299 -10.44 -8.38 1.07
CA CYS A 299 -9.40 -9.07 0.31
C CYS A 299 -8.26 -9.51 1.24
N PRO A 300 -7.75 -10.74 1.07
CA PRO A 300 -6.49 -11.15 1.68
C PRO A 300 -5.34 -10.18 1.35
N ILE A 301 -4.44 -9.97 2.31
CA ILE A 301 -3.23 -9.17 2.12
C ILE A 301 -2.38 -9.80 1.01
N ARG A 302 -1.94 -8.99 0.06
CA ARG A 302 -1.12 -9.46 -1.05
C ARG A 302 0.37 -9.38 -0.70
N PRO A 303 1.21 -10.26 -1.25
CA PRO A 303 2.64 -10.26 -0.95
C PRO A 303 3.37 -9.00 -1.44
N ASP A 304 2.85 -8.32 -2.46
CA ASP A 304 3.35 -7.04 -2.95
C ASP A 304 3.04 -5.86 -2.02
N GLN A 305 2.14 -6.05 -1.05
CA GLN A 305 1.77 -5.03 -0.06
C GLN A 305 2.64 -5.05 1.19
N ILE A 306 3.54 -6.03 1.32
CA ILE A 306 4.41 -6.19 2.50
C ILE A 306 5.85 -5.97 2.03
N ILE A 307 6.42 -4.85 2.46
CA ILE A 307 7.80 -4.43 2.15
C ILE A 307 8.67 -4.72 3.36
N VAL A 308 9.85 -5.30 3.12
CA VAL A 308 10.88 -5.55 4.14
C VAL A 308 12.04 -4.59 3.88
N GLU A 309 12.19 -3.60 4.75
CA GLU A 309 13.26 -2.60 4.73
C GLU A 309 14.44 -3.04 5.63
N GLY A 310 15.67 -2.75 5.19
CA GLY A 310 16.90 -3.20 5.86
C GLY A 310 17.56 -4.42 5.21
N GLY A 311 16.96 -4.97 4.14
CA GLY A 311 17.53 -6.00 3.27
C GLY A 311 17.64 -7.40 3.89
N PHE A 312 17.60 -8.43 3.03
CA PHE A 312 17.97 -9.80 3.42
C PHE A 312 19.50 -10.00 3.45
N ASP A 313 20.24 -9.23 2.65
CA ASP A 313 21.69 -9.37 2.42
C ASP A 313 22.55 -8.73 3.53
N ALA A 314 22.09 -7.67 4.19
CA ALA A 314 22.81 -7.01 5.30
C ALA A 314 23.05 -7.95 6.50
N VAL A 315 22.45 -9.14 6.48
CA VAL A 315 22.51 -10.16 7.52
C VAL A 315 23.04 -11.51 6.97
N THR A 316 23.62 -11.53 5.77
CA THR A 316 24.29 -12.73 5.20
C THR A 316 25.80 -12.73 5.36
N THR A 317 26.39 -11.62 5.81
CA THR A 317 27.81 -11.58 6.20
C THR A 317 27.98 -12.16 7.61
N THR A 318 28.08 -13.50 7.66
CA THR A 318 28.91 -14.28 8.60
C THR A 318 29.06 -13.78 10.04
N LEU A 319 27.98 -13.33 10.70
CA LEU A 319 28.01 -13.22 12.15
C LEU A 319 27.09 -14.29 12.74
N PRO A 320 27.66 -15.23 13.53
CA PRO A 320 26.84 -16.20 14.23
C PRO A 320 25.84 -15.43 15.10
N TYR A 321 24.59 -15.86 15.05
CA TYR A 321 23.58 -15.48 16.03
C TYR A 321 24.15 -15.81 17.42
N SER A 322 24.68 -14.80 18.10
CA SER A 322 25.21 -14.93 19.45
C SER A 322 24.18 -14.31 20.40
N PRO A 323 23.39 -15.12 21.12
CA PRO A 323 22.44 -14.61 22.10
C PRO A 323 23.10 -13.81 23.23
N ASP A 324 24.42 -13.93 23.41
CA ASP A 324 25.19 -13.29 24.48
C ASP A 324 25.85 -11.95 24.08
N LEU A 325 25.83 -11.60 22.79
CA LEU A 325 26.30 -10.30 22.32
C LEU A 325 25.06 -9.48 21.93
N GLY A 326 24.62 -8.60 22.84
CA GLY A 326 23.57 -7.59 22.62
C GLY A 326 23.90 -6.54 21.55
N GLY A 327 24.48 -6.97 20.43
CA GLY A 327 24.65 -6.18 19.23
C GLY A 327 23.30 -6.02 18.55
N ASN A 328 22.85 -4.77 18.49
CA ASN A 328 21.72 -4.28 17.70
C ASN A 328 21.78 -4.77 16.25
N MET A 329 21.37 -6.01 15.98
CA MET A 329 20.80 -6.33 14.69
C MET A 329 19.50 -5.54 14.64
N ALA A 330 19.51 -4.42 13.92
CA ALA A 330 18.29 -3.69 13.65
C ALA A 330 17.33 -4.65 12.95
N ASN A 331 16.30 -5.11 13.68
CA ASN A 331 15.28 -5.97 13.11
C ASN A 331 14.77 -5.33 11.82
N PRO A 332 14.58 -6.11 10.74
CA PRO A 332 14.11 -5.54 9.49
C PRO A 332 12.77 -4.85 9.74
N ARG A 333 12.61 -3.64 9.23
CA ARG A 333 11.36 -2.91 9.35
C ARG A 333 10.36 -3.51 8.36
N ILE A 334 9.25 -4.00 8.87
CA ILE A 334 8.16 -4.54 8.07
C ILE A 334 7.15 -3.43 7.84
N VAL A 335 6.88 -3.12 6.57
CA VAL A 335 5.96 -2.04 6.20
C VAL A 335 4.84 -2.59 5.33
N VAL A 336 3.60 -2.39 5.76
CA VAL A 336 2.40 -2.67 4.98
C VAL A 336 1.98 -1.43 4.21
N VAL A 337 1.68 -1.60 2.93
CA VAL A 337 1.29 -0.52 2.00
C VAL A 337 0.00 -0.86 1.25
N ASN A 338 -0.49 0.09 0.45
CA ASN A 338 -1.63 -0.07 -0.45
C ASN A 338 -2.96 -0.35 0.27
N TYR A 339 -3.45 0.63 1.04
CA TYR A 339 -4.70 0.55 1.79
C TYR A 339 -5.95 0.92 0.97
N THR A 340 -5.92 0.81 -0.36
CA THR A 340 -7.05 1.20 -1.26
C THR A 340 -8.35 0.43 -1.01
N ARG A 341 -8.28 -0.68 -0.28
CA ARG A 341 -9.42 -1.53 0.10
C ARG A 341 -9.65 -1.58 1.62
N ALA A 342 -8.90 -0.80 2.39
CA ALA A 342 -9.04 -0.80 3.83
C ALA A 342 -10.35 -0.12 4.25
N ILE A 343 -10.97 -0.65 5.30
CA ILE A 343 -12.13 -0.03 5.94
C ILE A 343 -11.68 0.66 7.21
N THR A 344 -11.96 1.95 7.31
CA THR A 344 -11.69 2.74 8.52
C THR A 344 -13.01 2.95 9.26
N GLY A 345 -13.15 2.47 10.50
CA GLY A 345 -14.40 2.50 11.26
C GLY A 345 -15.05 3.88 11.35
N GLU A 346 -14.25 4.92 11.61
CA GLU A 346 -14.67 6.33 11.68
C GLU A 346 -15.19 6.87 10.33
N ALA A 347 -14.75 6.27 9.23
CA ALA A 347 -15.15 6.62 7.86
C ALA A 347 -16.44 5.91 7.43
N THR A 348 -16.98 5.00 8.25
CA THR A 348 -18.23 4.30 7.98
C THR A 348 -19.43 4.95 8.67
N ALA A 349 -20.65 4.63 8.21
CA ALA A 349 -21.89 5.03 8.90
C ALA A 349 -21.93 4.61 10.38
N TYR A 350 -21.25 3.52 10.74
CA TYR A 350 -21.22 2.97 12.09
C TYR A 350 -20.25 3.71 13.02
N LYS A 351 -19.38 4.57 12.46
CA LYS A 351 -18.35 5.37 13.15
C LYS A 351 -17.32 4.59 13.97
N SER A 352 -17.50 3.28 14.13
CA SER A 352 -16.59 2.39 14.85
C SER A 352 -16.76 0.95 14.38
N LEU A 353 -15.67 0.18 14.37
CA LEU A 353 -15.67 -1.27 14.25
C LEU A 353 -15.86 -1.91 15.63
N ILE A 354 -16.45 -3.11 15.68
CA ILE A 354 -16.63 -3.86 16.93
C ILE A 354 -15.31 -4.08 17.68
N TRP A 355 -14.21 -4.23 16.93
CA TRP A 355 -12.85 -4.45 17.45
C TRP A 355 -12.23 -3.23 18.12
N GLN A 356 -12.78 -2.03 17.92
CA GLN A 356 -12.34 -0.83 18.64
C GLN A 356 -12.91 -0.78 20.08
N LYS A 357 -13.90 -1.64 20.39
CA LYS A 357 -14.60 -1.66 21.68
C LYS A 357 -14.02 -2.66 22.67
N VAL A 358 -13.18 -3.57 22.22
CA VAL A 358 -12.47 -4.51 23.11
C VAL A 358 -11.28 -3.81 23.76
N PRO A 359 -10.87 -4.17 24.99
CA PRO A 359 -9.80 -3.46 25.71
C PRO A 359 -8.39 -3.72 25.17
N LEU A 360 -8.20 -4.81 24.41
CA LEU A 360 -6.93 -5.22 23.86
C LEU A 360 -7.11 -5.59 22.38
N PRO A 361 -6.03 -5.53 21.57
CA PRO A 361 -6.05 -6.10 20.24
C PRO A 361 -6.60 -7.52 20.25
N CYS A 362 -7.46 -7.84 19.28
CA CYS A 362 -8.00 -9.19 19.16
C CYS A 362 -6.86 -10.19 18.96
N SER A 363 -6.97 -11.37 19.58
CA SER A 363 -6.05 -12.47 19.27
C SER A 363 -6.05 -12.71 17.77
N PRO A 364 -4.89 -12.98 17.14
CA PRO A 364 -4.83 -13.44 15.77
C PRO A 364 -5.74 -14.65 15.47
N ILE A 365 -6.13 -15.42 16.50
CA ILE A 365 -7.07 -16.56 16.40
C ILE A 365 -8.51 -16.09 16.22
N ASP A 366 -8.92 -15.08 16.99
CA ASP A 366 -10.30 -14.55 16.95
C ASP A 366 -10.52 -13.74 15.67
N TYR A 367 -9.42 -13.32 15.06
CA TYR A 367 -9.32 -12.73 13.75
C TYR A 367 -9.40 -13.86 12.71
N ASP A 368 -10.22 -13.73 11.67
CA ASP A 368 -10.22 -14.56 10.44
C ASP A 368 -8.90 -14.33 9.64
N SER A 369 -7.78 -14.25 10.36
CA SER A 369 -6.45 -13.78 9.99
C SER A 369 -5.79 -14.75 9.03
N LEU A 370 -5.99 -16.05 9.23
CA LEU A 370 -5.45 -17.05 8.32
C LEU A 370 -6.03 -16.89 6.91
N ARG A 371 -7.32 -16.52 6.82
CA ARG A 371 -7.94 -16.19 5.54
C ARG A 371 -7.34 -14.93 4.95
N SER A 372 -7.04 -13.92 5.77
CA SER A 372 -6.37 -12.71 5.29
C SER A 372 -4.94 -12.97 4.80
N LEU A 373 -4.25 -13.97 5.35
CA LEU A 373 -2.88 -14.33 4.95
C LEU A 373 -2.83 -15.40 3.85
N VAL A 374 -3.95 -15.92 3.34
CA VAL A 374 -3.96 -17.07 2.41
C VAL A 374 -3.07 -16.87 1.16
N ARG A 375 -2.82 -15.63 0.76
CA ARG A 375 -1.94 -15.27 -0.37
C ARG A 375 -0.45 -15.38 -0.05
N LEU A 376 -0.09 -15.50 1.22
CA LEU A 376 1.27 -15.75 1.73
C LEU A 376 1.58 -17.23 1.89
N ARG A 377 0.65 -18.12 1.51
CA ARG A 377 0.87 -19.57 1.57
C ARG A 377 2.19 -19.96 0.92
N GLY A 378 2.98 -20.77 1.63
CA GLY A 378 4.33 -21.19 1.27
C GLY A 378 5.46 -20.37 1.92
N TRP A 379 5.13 -19.27 2.59
CA TRP A 379 6.08 -18.56 3.46
C TRP A 379 6.19 -19.14 4.86
N TRP A 380 5.21 -19.94 5.30
CA TRP A 380 5.26 -20.72 6.53
C TRP A 380 5.36 -22.24 6.22
N PRO A 381 5.80 -23.06 7.19
CA PRO A 381 5.91 -24.52 7.02
C PRO A 381 4.65 -25.18 6.47
N ALA A 382 4.78 -26.08 5.48
CA ALA A 382 3.65 -26.81 4.90
C ALA A 382 2.94 -27.71 5.91
N SER A 383 3.58 -28.05 7.04
CA SER A 383 2.94 -28.73 8.16
C SER A 383 1.82 -27.91 8.76
N LEU A 384 1.93 -26.58 8.80
CA LEU A 384 0.88 -25.69 9.32
C LEU A 384 -0.38 -25.74 8.46
N ASP A 385 -0.25 -25.87 7.14
CA ASP A 385 -1.40 -26.03 6.23
C ASP A 385 -2.17 -27.33 6.48
N LYS A 386 -1.55 -28.33 7.10
CA LYS A 386 -2.18 -29.62 7.43
C LYS A 386 -2.86 -29.60 8.80
N LEU A 387 -2.55 -28.61 9.64
CA LEU A 387 -3.21 -28.48 10.94
C LEU A 387 -4.66 -28.01 10.76
N PRO A 388 -5.59 -28.50 11.60
CA PRO A 388 -6.91 -27.89 11.74
C PRO A 388 -6.81 -26.38 11.97
N ASP A 389 -7.80 -25.61 11.51
CA ASP A 389 -7.73 -24.14 11.58
C ASP A 389 -7.53 -23.63 13.01
N GLN A 390 -8.09 -24.30 14.02
CA GLN A 390 -7.91 -23.97 15.43
C GLN A 390 -6.47 -24.17 15.92
N GLU A 391 -5.81 -25.25 15.51
CA GLU A 391 -4.40 -25.53 15.87
C GLU A 391 -3.44 -24.61 15.12
N ARG A 392 -3.72 -24.33 13.85
CA ARG A 392 -2.95 -23.39 13.05
C ARG A 392 -3.03 -21.98 13.64
N ALA A 393 -4.23 -21.57 14.05
CA ALA A 393 -4.45 -20.31 14.72
C ALA A 393 -3.73 -20.27 16.07
N ALA A 394 -3.80 -21.35 16.87
CA ALA A 394 -3.09 -21.46 18.14
C ALA A 394 -1.57 -21.32 17.98
N PHE A 395 -0.99 -21.93 16.94
CA PHE A 395 0.42 -21.76 16.59
C PHE A 395 0.75 -20.30 16.23
N LEU A 396 -0.08 -19.63 15.41
CA LEU A 396 0.18 -18.22 15.09
C LEU A 396 0.04 -17.31 16.32
N ALA A 397 -0.91 -17.57 17.21
CA ALA A 397 -1.00 -16.81 18.45
C ALA A 397 0.15 -17.10 19.42
N SER A 398 0.74 -18.29 19.39
CA SER A 398 1.93 -18.55 20.21
C SER A 398 3.15 -17.76 19.71
N LEU A 399 3.21 -17.41 18.42
CA LEU A 399 4.21 -16.46 17.92
C LEU A 399 3.99 -15.07 18.55
N VAL A 400 2.76 -14.54 18.49
CA VAL A 400 2.45 -13.18 18.98
C VAL A 400 2.63 -13.03 20.50
N ARG A 401 2.30 -14.06 21.29
CA ARG A 401 2.40 -14.01 22.76
C ARG A 401 3.82 -13.95 23.31
N THR A 402 4.85 -14.21 22.50
CA THR A 402 6.24 -14.08 22.98
C THR A 402 6.74 -12.64 23.06
N ASN A 403 5.97 -11.65 22.57
CA ASN A 403 6.36 -10.24 22.49
C ASN A 403 5.45 -9.27 23.30
N LEU A 404 4.49 -9.79 24.08
CA LEU A 404 3.64 -9.04 25.03
C LEU A 404 4.02 -9.44 26.45
#